data_AF-A0A2V6M241-F1
#
_entry.id   AF-A0A2V6M241-F1
#
_cell.length_a   1.000
_cell.length_b   1.000
_cell.length_c   1.000
_cell.angle_alpha   90.00
_cell.angle_beta   90.00
_cell.angle_gamma   90.00
#
_symmetry.space_group_name_H-M   'P 1'
#
loop_
_entity.id
_entity.type
_entity.pdbx_description
1 polymer ?
#
loop_
_entity_poly.entity_id
_entity_poly.type
_entity_poly.pdbx_seq_one_letter_code
_entity_poly.pdbx_strand_id
1 'polypeptide(L)'
;MLWPVKLAVFYPHPDNRLLLWQIFLALALLIAITVAVIALRQKRPYLIAGWLWYLGMLVPVIGLVQVGEQARADRYTYLPQVGLYLALTWTIVDL
;
A
#
# COMPACT_ATOMS: atom_id res chain seq x y z
N MET A 1 1.13 -10.75 -0.33
CA MET A 1 0.92 -10.65 1.13
C MET A 1 2.03 -11.47 1.75
N LEU A 2 2.83 -10.93 2.67
CA LEU A 2 4.05 -11.62 3.15
C LEU A 2 3.94 -12.18 4.58
N TRP A 3 3.03 -11.63 5.40
CA TRP A 3 2.90 -12.01 6.81
C TRP A 3 1.41 -12.03 7.25
N PRO A 4 0.68 -13.13 7.04
CA PRO A 4 -0.76 -13.21 7.25
C PRO A 4 -1.12 -13.57 8.70
N VAL A 5 -1.01 -12.62 9.61
CA VAL A 5 -1.40 -12.79 11.03
C VAL A 5 -2.55 -11.85 11.40
N LYS A 6 -3.38 -12.26 12.38
CA LYS A 6 -4.50 -11.48 12.93
C LYS A 6 -5.51 -11.03 11.88
N LEU A 7 -5.79 -11.91 10.92
CA LEU A 7 -6.83 -11.69 9.92
C LEU A 7 -8.21 -11.86 10.55
N ALA A 8 -9.11 -10.92 10.26
CA ALA A 8 -10.49 -10.99 10.68
C ALA A 8 -11.41 -10.99 9.46
N VAL A 9 -12.54 -11.71 9.57
CA VAL A 9 -13.60 -11.69 8.53
C VAL A 9 -14.18 -10.28 8.40
N PHE A 10 -14.25 -9.55 9.51
CA PHE A 10 -14.77 -8.20 9.58
C PHE A 10 -13.85 -7.34 10.46
N TYR A 11 -13.40 -6.21 9.92
CA TYR A 11 -12.62 -5.22 10.64
C TYR A 11 -13.53 -4.05 11.02
N PRO A 12 -14.00 -3.94 12.27
CA PRO A 12 -14.79 -2.78 12.69
C PRO A 12 -13.95 -1.51 12.58
N HIS A 13 -14.56 -0.40 12.13
CA HIS A 13 -13.89 0.89 12.06
C HIS A 13 -13.37 1.30 13.44
N PRO A 14 -12.08 1.64 13.59
CA PRO A 14 -11.56 2.11 14.87
C PRO A 14 -12.11 3.52 15.11
N ASP A 15 -13.06 3.66 16.03
CA ASP A 15 -13.63 4.93 16.50
C ASP A 15 -12.56 5.77 17.25
N ASN A 16 -11.54 6.25 16.52
CA ASN A 16 -10.43 7.07 17.01
C ASN A 16 -9.39 6.37 17.92
N ARG A 17 -9.32 5.03 17.94
CA ARG A 17 -8.35 4.27 18.76
C ARG A 17 -6.99 4.04 18.08
N LEU A 18 -6.69 4.75 17.01
CA LEU A 18 -5.42 4.59 16.30
C LEU A 18 -4.29 5.23 17.10
N LEU A 19 -3.22 4.46 17.31
CA LEU A 19 -2.02 4.92 17.99
C LEU A 19 -1.29 5.93 17.09
N LEU A 20 -1.12 7.17 17.55
CA LEU A 20 -0.51 8.26 16.76
C LEU A 20 0.86 7.88 16.16
N TRP A 21 1.68 7.16 16.91
CA TRP A 21 2.99 6.72 16.42
C TRP A 21 2.89 5.79 15.20
N GLN A 22 1.84 4.96 15.10
CA GLN A 22 1.62 4.09 13.95
C GLN A 22 1.29 4.92 12.71
N ILE A 23 0.50 5.98 12.89
CA ILE A 23 0.16 6.92 11.82
C ILE A 23 1.43 7.63 11.33
N PHE A 24 2.23 8.19 12.24
CA PHE A 24 3.47 8.87 11.88
C PHE A 24 4.48 7.94 11.22
N LEU A 25 4.64 6.71 11.71
CA LEU A 25 5.53 5.72 11.13
C LEU A 25 5.07 5.31 9.71
N ALA A 26 3.78 5.05 9.54
CA ALA A 26 3.21 4.71 8.23
C ALA A 26 3.36 5.86 7.24
N LEU A 27 3.10 7.10 7.68
CA LEU A 27 3.25 8.30 6.87
C LEU A 27 4.72 8.54 6.48
N ALA A 28 5.65 8.43 7.43
CA ALA A 28 7.08 8.57 7.17
C ALA A 28 7.58 7.53 6.16
N LEU A 29 7.15 6.27 6.31
CA LEU A 29 7.48 5.20 5.36
C LEU A 29 6.91 5.49 3.97
N LEU A 30 5.66 5.93 3.88
CA LEU A 30 5.01 6.26 2.61
C LEU A 30 5.73 7.40 1.88
N ILE A 31 6.13 8.44 2.62
CA ILE A 31 6.91 9.57 2.09
C ILE A 31 8.28 9.08 1.61
N ALA A 32 8.99 8.29 2.42
CA ALA A 32 10.30 7.78 2.07
C ALA A 32 10.28 6.95 0.76
N ILE A 33 9.31 6.04 0.63
CA ILE A 33 9.15 5.24 -0.60
C ILE A 33 8.78 6.13 -1.78
N THR A 34 7.87 7.09 -1.59
CA THR A 34 7.46 8.03 -2.65
C THR A 34 8.65 8.85 -3.15
N VAL A 35 9.48 9.37 -2.25
CA VAL A 35 10.71 10.10 -2.59
C VAL A 35 11.68 9.20 -3.38
N ALA A 36 11.90 7.97 -2.92
CA ALA A 36 12.78 7.02 -3.61
C ALA A 36 12.28 6.70 -5.04
N VAL A 37 10.99 6.44 -5.20
CA VAL A 37 10.35 6.17 -6.50
C VAL A 37 10.47 7.38 -7.43
N ILE A 38 10.23 8.60 -6.94
CA ILE A 38 10.37 9.83 -7.73
C ILE A 38 11.82 10.08 -8.13
N ALA A 39 12.77 9.87 -7.22
CA ALA A 39 14.20 10.04 -7.51
C ALA A 39 14.70 9.07 -8.59
N LEU A 40 14.21 7.84 -8.59
CA LEU A 40 14.61 6.79 -9.53
C LEU A 40 13.82 6.81 -10.85
N ARG A 41 12.78 7.65 -10.97
CA ARG A 41 11.84 7.62 -12.11
C ARG A 41 12.47 7.78 -13.49
N GLN A 42 13.55 8.56 -13.59
CA GLN A 42 14.21 8.82 -14.88
C GLN A 42 14.96 7.59 -15.38
N LYS A 43 15.52 6.80 -14.46
CA LYS A 43 16.29 5.59 -14.79
C LYS A 43 15.41 4.34 -14.84
N ARG A 44 14.36 4.31 -14.02
CA ARG A 44 13.51 3.14 -13.77
C ARG A 44 12.02 3.53 -13.75
N PRO A 45 11.43 3.86 -14.92
CA PRO A 45 10.06 4.40 -15.00
C PRO A 45 8.98 3.43 -14.49
N TYR A 46 9.24 2.12 -14.52
CA TYR A 46 8.34 1.09 -13.99
C TYR A 46 8.09 1.22 -12.48
N LEU A 47 9.02 1.85 -11.72
CA LEU A 47 8.82 2.10 -10.29
C LEU A 47 7.67 3.09 -10.06
N ILE A 48 7.54 4.13 -10.88
CA ILE A 48 6.41 5.06 -10.82
C ILE A 48 5.12 4.35 -11.19
N ALA A 49 5.11 3.55 -12.26
CA ALA A 49 3.90 2.86 -12.69
C ALA A 49 3.39 1.90 -11.61
N GLY A 50 4.28 1.08 -11.04
CA GLY A 50 3.95 0.16 -9.96
C GLY A 50 3.52 0.88 -8.67
N TRP A 51 4.17 1.99 -8.32
CA TRP A 51 3.82 2.77 -7.13
C TRP A 51 2.48 3.49 -7.26
N LEU A 52 2.20 4.12 -8.40
CA LEU A 52 0.90 4.77 -8.64
C LEU A 52 -0.24 3.74 -8.67
N TRP A 53 -0.01 2.56 -9.26
CA TRP A 53 -0.97 1.47 -9.18
C TRP A 53 -1.22 1.04 -7.73
N TYR A 54 -0.15 0.85 -6.95
CA TYR A 54 -0.25 0.49 -5.53
C TYR A 54 -1.08 1.52 -4.77
N LEU A 55 -0.75 2.82 -4.89
CA LEU A 55 -1.48 3.89 -4.21
C LEU A 55 -2.95 3.97 -4.64
N GLY A 56 -3.23 3.89 -5.94
CA GLY A 56 -4.60 3.95 -6.45
C GLY A 56 -5.48 2.80 -5.94
N MET A 57 -4.95 1.58 -5.95
CA MET A 57 -5.68 0.40 -5.44
C MET A 57 -5.69 0.32 -3.91
N LEU A 58 -4.76 0.99 -3.23
CA LEU A 58 -4.73 1.03 -1.77
C LEU A 58 -5.91 1.84 -1.22
N VAL A 59 -6.32 2.93 -1.90
CA VAL A 59 -7.42 3.82 -1.48
C VAL A 59 -8.70 3.07 -1.09
N PRO A 60 -9.30 2.21 -1.93
CA PRO A 60 -10.48 1.46 -1.54
C PRO A 60 -10.19 0.35 -0.52
N VAL A 61 -8.97 -0.20 -0.49
CA VAL A 61 -8.59 -1.31 0.39
C VAL A 61 -8.44 -0.88 1.85
N ILE A 62 -7.97 0.35 2.10
CA ILE A 62 -7.79 0.90 3.46
C ILE A 62 -9.01 1.64 3.99
N GLY A 63 -10.14 1.58 3.28
CA GLY A 63 -11.39 2.20 3.73
C GLY A 63 -11.46 3.72 3.60
N LEU A 64 -10.58 4.36 2.81
CA LEU A 64 -10.72 5.79 2.48
C LEU A 64 -12.01 6.03 1.67
N VAL A 65 -12.32 5.09 0.77
CA VAL A 65 -13.64 4.99 0.13
C VAL A 65 -14.35 3.81 0.79
N GLN A 66 -15.29 4.11 1.69
CA GLN A 66 -16.00 3.07 2.43
C GLN A 66 -16.99 2.32 1.54
N VAL A 67 -16.86 0.99 1.55
CA VAL A 67 -17.81 0.06 0.94
C VAL A 67 -18.34 -0.83 2.08
N GLY A 68 -19.17 -0.24 2.93
CA GLY A 68 -19.71 -0.84 4.15
C GLY A 68 -18.94 -0.46 5.43
N GLU A 69 -19.34 -1.07 6.55
CA GLU A 69 -18.84 -0.77 7.92
C GLU A 69 -17.42 -1.31 8.22
N GLN A 70 -16.67 -1.70 7.19
CA GLN A 70 -15.34 -2.31 7.33
C GLN A 70 -14.25 -1.24 7.31
N ALA A 71 -13.34 -1.27 8.29
CA ALA A 71 -12.17 -0.38 8.34
C ALA A 71 -11.20 -0.60 7.19
N ARG A 72 -11.07 -1.84 6.72
CA ARG A 72 -10.19 -2.25 5.63
C ARG A 72 -10.65 -3.58 5.04
N ALA A 73 -10.31 -3.83 3.79
CA ALA A 73 -10.69 -5.02 3.06
C ALA A 73 -9.45 -5.83 2.63
N ASP A 74 -8.84 -6.56 3.57
CA ASP A 74 -7.63 -7.37 3.32
C ASP A 74 -7.82 -8.41 2.20
N ARG A 75 -9.06 -8.86 1.95
CA ARG A 75 -9.40 -9.74 0.82
C ARG A 75 -9.02 -9.15 -0.54
N TYR A 76 -8.96 -7.83 -0.67
CA TYR A 76 -8.63 -7.14 -1.91
C TYR A 76 -7.17 -6.70 -1.98
N THR A 77 -6.32 -7.01 -0.99
CA THR A 77 -4.90 -6.60 -1.00
C THR A 77 -4.11 -7.20 -2.17
N TYR A 78 -4.60 -8.25 -2.84
CA TYR A 78 -3.96 -8.73 -4.07
C TYR A 78 -3.95 -7.66 -5.19
N LEU A 79 -4.95 -6.77 -5.25
CA LEU A 79 -5.04 -5.69 -6.25
C LEU A 79 -3.90 -4.66 -6.13
N PRO A 80 -3.65 -4.02 -4.98
CA PRO A 80 -2.52 -3.11 -4.83
C PRO A 80 -1.17 -3.85 -4.98
N GLN A 81 -1.10 -5.12 -4.57
CA GLN A 81 0.14 -5.91 -4.68
C GLN A 81 0.61 -6.11 -6.12
N VAL A 82 -0.29 -6.13 -7.13
CA VAL A 82 0.12 -6.18 -8.54
C VAL A 82 1.11 -5.07 -8.89
N GLY A 83 0.87 -3.85 -8.38
CA GLY A 83 1.76 -2.71 -8.61
C GLY A 83 3.16 -2.92 -8.01
N LEU A 84 3.21 -3.48 -6.80
CA LEU A 84 4.48 -3.82 -6.14
C LEU A 84 5.22 -4.95 -6.86
N TYR A 85 4.51 -5.98 -7.32
CA TYR A 85 5.10 -7.09 -8.06
C TYR A 85 5.66 -6.64 -9.41
N LEU A 86 4.95 -5.73 -10.10
CA LEU A 86 5.46 -5.11 -11.31
C LEU A 86 6.77 -4.37 -11.01
N ALA A 87 6.76 -3.45 -10.03
CA ALA A 87 7.95 -2.70 -9.66
C ALA A 87 9.13 -3.60 -9.29
N LEU A 88 8.89 -4.65 -8.49
CA LEU A 88 9.92 -5.58 -8.03
C LEU A 88 10.50 -6.43 -9.18
N THR A 89 9.65 -6.97 -10.05
CA THR A 89 10.09 -7.86 -11.15
C THR A 89 11.06 -7.14 -12.07
N TRP A 90 10.72 -5.91 -12.49
CA TRP A 90 11.58 -5.11 -13.34
C TRP A 90 12.85 -4.62 -12.61
N THR A 91 12.76 -4.34 -11.30
CA THR A 91 13.95 -4.02 -10.49
C THR A 91 14.96 -5.16 -10.47
N ILE A 92 14.48 -6.41 -10.36
CA ILE A 92 15.32 -7.61 -10.38
C ILE A 92 15.96 -7.82 -11.76
N VAL A 93 15.25 -7.51 -12.85
CA VAL A 93 15.78 -7.61 -14.22
C VAL A 93 16.87 -6.56 -14.49
N ASP A 94 16.78 -5.38 -13.86
CA ASP A 94 17.74 -4.27 -13.99
C ASP A 94 18.96 -4.37 -13.05
N LEU A 95 19.02 -5.40 -12.20
CA LEU A 95 20.13 -5.66 -11.26
C LEU A 95 21.20 -6.54 -11.89
#